data_AF-A0A2T2UWV4-F1
#
_entry.id   AF-A0A2T2UWV4-F1
#
_cell.length_a   1.000
_cell.length_b   1.000
_cell.length_c   1.000
_cell.angle_alpha   90.00
_cell.angle_beta   90.00
_cell.angle_gamma   90.00
#
_symmetry.space_group_name_H-M   'P 1'
#
loop_
_entity.id
_entity.type
_entity.pdbx_description
1 polymer ?
#
loop_
_entity_poly.entity_id
_entity_poly.type
_entity_poly.pdbx_seq_one_letter_code
_entity_poly.pdbx_strand_id
1 'polypeptide(L)' 'MFNERAFRTWGHVLMGACVVSGLFLVLMLMVEEVVGRGGRLSRAAVTVTAAAFLGYLGTAWIIRLDRPADG' A
#
# COMPACT_ATOMS: atom_id res chain seq x y z
N MET A 1 -3.02 8.16 -17.35
CA MET A 1 -1.69 8.58 -16.83
C MET A 1 -0.91 7.47 -16.11
N PHE A 2 -1.41 6.24 -16.05
CA PHE A 2 -0.66 5.10 -15.51
C PHE A 2 0.00 4.33 -16.64
N ASN A 3 1.33 4.38 -16.69
CA ASN A 3 2.13 3.60 -17.65
C ASN A 3 2.05 2.14 -17.20
N GLU A 4 1.55 1.22 -18.03
CA GLU A 4 1.49 -0.23 -17.72
C GLU A 4 2.88 -0.82 -17.40
N ARG A 5 3.96 -0.11 -17.72
CA ARG A 5 5.33 -0.37 -17.25
C ARG A 5 5.48 -0.39 -15.73
N ALA A 6 4.71 0.39 -14.98
CA ALA A 6 4.82 0.45 -13.52
C ALA A 6 4.45 -0.88 -12.84
N PHE A 7 3.59 -1.68 -13.47
CA PHE A 7 3.21 -3.00 -12.97
C PHE A 7 4.05 -4.13 -13.57
N ARG A 8 5.02 -3.84 -14.45
CA ARG A 8 5.79 -4.85 -15.17
C ARG A 8 6.85 -5.52 -14.30
N THR A 9 7.46 -4.79 -13.38
CA THR A 9 8.55 -5.28 -12.54
C THR A 9 8.10 -5.34 -11.09
N TRP A 10 8.30 -6.48 -10.41
CA TRP A 10 7.96 -6.65 -8.99
C TRP A 10 8.55 -5.55 -8.10
N GLY A 11 9.73 -5.02 -8.45
CA GLY A 11 10.34 -3.89 -7.73
C GLY A 11 9.51 -2.60 -7.74
N HIS A 12 8.85 -2.27 -8.84
CA HIS A 12 7.99 -1.07 -8.91
C HIS A 12 6.69 -1.25 -8.11
N VAL A 13 6.14 -2.47 -8.13
CA VAL A 13 4.98 -2.83 -7.32
C VAL A 13 5.32 -2.75 -5.83
N LEU A 14 6.47 -3.28 -5.41
CA LEU A 14 6.91 -3.23 -4.02
C LEU A 14 7.18 -1.79 -3.57
N MET A 15 7.82 -0.97 -4.41
CA MET A 15 8.05 0.45 -4.14
C MET A 15 6.72 1.21 -3.98
N GLY A 16 5.75 0.96 -4.86
CA GLY A 16 4.41 1.53 -4.75
C GLY A 16 3.68 1.10 -3.47
N ALA A 17 3.76 -0.19 -3.12
CA ALA A 17 3.17 -0.72 -1.90
C ALA A 17 3.77 -0.07 -0.65
N CYS A 18 5.10 0.11 -0.61
CA CYS A 18 5.79 0.81 0.48
C CYS A 18 5.39 2.28 0.60
N VAL A 19 5.27 2.99 -0.53
CA VAL A 19 4.85 4.40 -0.53
C VAL A 19 3.41 4.54 -0.03
N VAL A 20 2.50 3.70 -0.52
CA VAL A 20 1.08 3.74 -0.12
C VAL A 20 0.91 3.35 1.35
N SER A 21 1.55 2.27 1.79
CA SER A 21 1.47 1.84 3.19
C SER A 21 2.09 2.89 4.12
N GLY A 22 3.25 3.47 3.75
CA GLY A 22 3.87 4.56 4.49
C GLY A 22 2.97 5.78 4.63
N LEU A 23 2.26 6.17 3.57
CA LEU A 23 1.27 7.25 3.60
C LEU A 23 0.15 6.96 4.61
N PHE A 24 -0.43 5.76 4.58
CA PHE A 24 -1.46 5.36 5.53
C PHE A 24 -0.95 5.34 6.97
N LEU A 25 0.29 4.88 7.18
CA LEU A 25 0.92 4.88 8.49
C LEU A 25 1.09 6.31 9.04
N VAL A 26 1.64 7.21 8.22
CA VAL A 26 1.82 8.62 8.61
C VAL A 26 0.48 9.28 8.93
N LEU A 27 -0.54 9.06 8.11
CA LEU A 27 -1.89 9.58 8.37
C LEU A 27 -2.47 9.06 9.69
N MET A 28 -2.32 7.76 9.97
CA MET A 28 -2.74 7.16 11.23
C MET A 28 -2.02 7.77 12.43
N LEU A 29 -0.70 7.95 12.33
CA LEU A 29 0.07 8.60 13.39
C LEU A 29 -0.36 10.05 13.63
N MET A 30 -0.63 10.81 12.56
CA MET A 30 -1.17 12.16 12.67
C MET A 30 -2.55 12.16 13.34
N VAL A 31 -3.42 11.20 13.00
CA VAL A 31 -4.74 11.05 13.63
C VAL A 31 -4.58 10.70 15.12
N GLU A 32 -3.66 9.80 15.48
CA GLU A 32 -3.40 9.43 16.87
C GLU A 32 -2.88 10.60 17.71
N GLU A 33 -2.02 11.43 17.14
CA GLU A 33 -1.56 12.68 17.75
C GLU A 33 -2.73 13.66 17.96
N VAL A 34 -3.56 13.89 16.93
CA VAL A 34 -4.72 14.80 17.01
C VAL A 34 -5.76 14.32 18.02
N VAL A 35 -5.98 13.01 18.11
CA VAL A 35 -6.93 12.40 19.07
C VAL A 35 -6.35 12.37 20.50
N GLY A 36 -5.11 12.81 20.70
CA GLY A 36 -4.47 12.90 22.02
C GLY A 36 -3.97 11.56 22.56
N ARG A 37 -3.75 10.57 21.67
CA ARG A 37 -3.14 9.27 22.02
C ARG A 37 -1.61 9.28 22.01
N GLY A 38 -1.00 10.41 21.63
CA GLY A 38 0.44 10.68 21.73
C GLY A 38 1.32 9.84 20.80
N GLY A 39 0.89 9.63 19.55
CA GLY A 39 1.71 9.01 18.50
C GLY A 39 2.13 7.56 18.77
N ARG A 40 1.48 6.90 19.74
CA ARG A 40 1.70 5.49 20.02
C ARG A 40 1.12 4.67 18.90
N LEU A 41 2.01 4.09 18.07
CA LEU A 41 1.73 3.08 17.06
C LEU A 41 0.64 2.09 17.54
N SER A 42 -0.63 2.40 17.26
CA SER A 42 -1.72 1.58 17.76
C SER A 42 -1.84 0.32 16.93
N ARG A 43 -2.47 -0.69 17.53
CA ARG A 43 -2.85 -1.91 16.80
C ARG A 43 -3.68 -1.56 15.55
N ALA A 44 -4.52 -0.51 15.64
CA ALA A 44 -5.29 0.00 14.52
C ALA A 44 -4.41 0.55 13.38
N ALA A 45 -3.40 1.35 13.70
CA ALA A 45 -2.45 1.89 12.73
C ALA A 45 -1.70 0.78 12.00
N VAL A 46 -1.25 -0.24 12.73
CA VAL A 46 -0.58 -1.41 12.14
C VAL A 46 -1.51 -2.20 11.24
N THR A 47 -2.75 -2.48 11.68
CA THR A 47 -3.71 -3.25 10.88
C THR A 47 -4.11 -2.53 9.59
N VAL A 48 -4.31 -1.21 9.65
CA VAL A 48 -4.68 -0.40 8.48
C VAL A 48 -3.51 -0.30 7.50
N THR A 49 -2.29 -0.09 8.00
CA THR A 49 -1.08 -0.06 7.18
C THR A 49 -0.85 -1.41 6.47
N ALA A 50 -1.03 -2.53 7.19
CA ALA A 50 -0.94 -3.86 6.62
C ALA A 50 -2.03 -4.13 5.56
N ALA A 51 -3.27 -3.71 5.84
CA ALA A 51 -4.37 -3.83 4.88
C ALA A 51 -4.11 -3.01 3.60
N ALA A 52 -3.57 -1.79 3.72
CA ALA A 52 -3.21 -0.96 2.58
C ALA A 52 -2.08 -1.59 1.74
N PHE A 53 -1.05 -2.15 2.39
CA PHE A 53 0.03 -2.87 1.72
C PHE A 53 -0.48 -4.09 0.96
N LEU A 54 -1.28 -4.93 1.62
CA LEU A 54 -1.87 -6.14 1.01
C LEU A 54 -2.86 -5.79 -0.10
N GLY A 55 -3.66 -4.73 0.07
CA GLY A 55 -4.58 -4.24 -0.95
C GLY A 55 -3.83 -3.82 -2.22
N TYR A 56 -2.74 -3.06 -2.08
CA TYR A 56 -1.92 -2.66 -3.22
C TYR A 56 -1.29 -3.88 -3.93
N LEU A 57 -0.73 -4.82 -3.17
CA LEU A 57 -0.17 -6.06 -3.72
C LEU A 57 -1.23 -6.89 -4.44
N GLY A 58 -2.42 -7.03 -3.84
CA GLY A 58 -3.55 -7.77 -4.39
C GLY A 58 -4.07 -7.16 -5.68
N THR A 59 -4.25 -5.84 -5.72
CA THR A 59 -4.62 -5.13 -6.95
C THR A 59 -3.58 -5.33 -8.05
N ALA A 60 -2.29 -5.19 -7.73
CA ALA A 60 -1.22 -5.43 -8.70
C ALA A 60 -1.16 -6.89 -9.18
N TRP A 61 -1.48 -7.85 -8.30
CA TRP A 61 -1.57 -9.27 -8.65
C TRP A 61 -2.75 -9.57 -9.58
N ILE A 62 -3.93 -9.03 -9.28
CA ILE A 62 -5.13 -9.18 -10.12
C ILE A 62 -4.89 -8.62 -11.53
N ILE A 63 -4.34 -7.40 -11.63
CA ILE A 63 -4.02 -6.76 -12.92
C ILE A 63 -3.02 -7.59 -13.74
N ARG A 64 -2.11 -8.32 -13.07
CA ARG A 64 -1.16 -9.21 -13.74
C ARG A 64 -1.78 -10.54 -14.16
N LEU A 65 -2.70 -11.10 -13.38
CA LEU A 65 -3.45 -12.30 -13.77
C LEU A 65 -4.36 -12.05 -14.96
N ASP A 66 -4.98 -10.86 -15.00
CA ASP A 66 -5.85 -10.42 -16.11
C ASP A 66 -5.06 -10.06 -17.37
N ARG A 67 -3.72 -10.15 -17.31
CA ARG A 67 -2.80 -10.05 -18.43
C ARG A 67 -2.27 -11.46 -18.76
N PRO A 68 -3.10 -12.36 -19.33
CA PRO A 68 -2.59 -13.63 -19.82
C PRO A 68 -1.52 -13.34 -20.86
N ALA A 69 -0.50 -14.19 -20.89
CA ALA A 69 0.48 -14.19 -21.96
C ALA A 69 -0.27 -14.32 -23.29
N ASP A 70 -0.26 -13.26 -24.09
CA ASP A 70 -0.29 -13.40 -25.54
C ASP A 70 1.01 -14.13 -25.90
N GLY A 71 0.94 -15.47 -25.87
CA GLY A 71 1.87 -16.38 -26.49
C GLY A 71 1.25 -16.93 -27.76
#